data_AF-A0A0J6SKZ3-F1
#
_entry.id   AF-A0A0J6SKZ3-F1
#
_cell.length_a   1.000
_cell.length_b   1.000
_cell.length_c   1.000
_cell.angle_alpha   90.00
_cell.angle_beta   90.00
_cell.angle_gamma   90.00
#
_symmetry.space_group_name_H-M   'P 1'
#
loop_
_entity.id
_entity.type
_entity.pdbx_description
1 polymer ?
#
loop_
_entity_poly.entity_id
_entity_poly.type
_entity_poly.pdbx_seq_one_letter_code
_entity_poly.pdbx_strand_id
1 'polypeptide(L)'
;MRQAMPLIAACALVCAPLTASAEVDLDKATCAKLADTFDRANASNRVFFEQLDKTPLMPLRQRMTGQDAEVANRALALKGELVEKAGAFQRAFEDLSARLRDCGRQ
;
A
#
# COMPACT_ATOMS: atom_id res chain seq x y z
N MET A 1 -25.71 2.13 16.15
CA MET A 1 -26.06 2.63 14.80
C MET A 1 -25.23 1.86 13.79
N ARG A 2 -25.83 1.38 12.69
CA ARG A 2 -25.11 0.72 11.58
C ARG A 2 -24.76 1.78 10.55
N GLN A 3 -23.51 1.85 10.12
CA GLN A 3 -23.07 2.77 9.07
C GLN A 3 -22.63 1.97 7.85
N ALA A 4 -23.27 2.23 6.72
CA ALA A 4 -22.84 1.75 5.43
C ALA A 4 -21.60 2.54 5.01
N MET A 5 -20.44 1.87 4.96
CA MET A 5 -19.23 2.44 4.40
C MET A 5 -18.88 1.71 3.11
N PRO A 6 -18.36 2.40 2.08
CA PRO A 6 -17.77 1.74 0.95
C PRO A 6 -16.51 1.01 1.44
N LEU A 7 -16.66 -0.28 1.66
CA LEU A 7 -15.55 -1.18 1.88
C LEU A 7 -15.06 -1.58 0.50
N ILE A 8 -13.81 -1.26 0.20
CA ILE A 8 -13.09 -1.90 -0.89
C ILE A 8 -12.81 -3.34 -0.43
N ALA A 9 -13.86 -4.18 -0.45
CA ALA A 9 -13.89 -5.61 -0.17
C ALA A 9 -12.72 -6.14 0.68
N ALA A 10 -12.61 -5.74 1.96
CA ALA A 10 -11.79 -6.34 3.05
C ALA A 10 -10.48 -7.11 2.72
N CYS A 11 -9.73 -6.75 1.67
CA CYS A 11 -8.83 -7.65 0.91
C CYS A 11 -9.57 -8.59 -0.07
N ALA A 12 -9.68 -8.20 -1.35
CA ALA A 12 -9.34 -9.14 -2.42
C ALA A 12 -7.82 -9.40 -2.31
N LEU A 13 -7.45 -10.24 -1.34
CA LEU A 13 -6.11 -10.80 -1.06
C LEU A 13 -5.01 -10.40 -2.07
N VAL A 14 -4.24 -9.35 -1.78
CA VAL A 14 -2.86 -9.13 -2.27
C VAL A 14 -2.64 -8.93 -3.79
N CYS A 15 -3.53 -9.32 -4.72
CA CYS A 15 -3.13 -9.58 -6.14
C CYS A 15 -4.15 -9.35 -7.29
N ALA A 16 -5.31 -8.67 -7.17
CA ALA A 16 -6.26 -8.54 -8.31
C ALA A 16 -6.78 -7.11 -8.57
N PRO A 17 -7.20 -6.76 -9.82
CA PRO A 17 -7.55 -5.40 -10.19
C PRO A 17 -8.86 -4.96 -9.52
N LEU A 18 -8.77 -3.82 -8.82
CA LEU A 18 -9.83 -3.16 -8.08
C LEU A 18 -10.90 -2.59 -9.02
N THR A 19 -12.08 -3.21 -9.12
CA THR A 19 -13.21 -2.62 -9.86
C THR A 19 -14.57 -2.68 -9.16
N ALA A 20 -14.67 -3.16 -7.90
CA ALA A 20 -15.95 -3.19 -7.19
C ALA A 20 -15.83 -2.59 -5.78
N SER A 21 -16.48 -1.44 -5.58
CA SER A 21 -16.79 -0.92 -4.24
C SER A 21 -18.12 -1.50 -3.81
N ALA A 22 -18.17 -2.19 -2.67
CA ALA A 22 -19.40 -2.65 -2.07
C ALA A 22 -19.68 -1.85 -0.80
N GLU A 23 -20.90 -1.35 -0.65
CA GLU A 23 -21.33 -0.76 0.62
C GLU A 23 -21.61 -1.89 1.61
N VAL A 24 -20.91 -1.86 2.74
CA VAL A 24 -21.04 -2.85 3.80
C VAL A 24 -21.39 -2.10 5.08
N ASP A 25 -22.46 -2.54 5.73
CA ASP A 25 -22.81 -2.07 7.06
C ASP A 25 -21.86 -2.68 8.09
N LEU A 26 -21.09 -1.82 8.74
CA LEU A 26 -20.20 -2.22 9.82
C LEU A 26 -20.75 -1.71 11.16
N ASP A 27 -20.63 -2.55 12.18
CA ASP A 27 -20.79 -2.11 13.57
C ASP A 27 -19.47 -1.52 14.10
N LYS A 28 -19.59 -0.76 15.20
CA LYS A 28 -18.47 -0.06 15.84
C LYS A 28 -17.31 -0.98 16.23
N ALA A 29 -17.59 -2.16 16.77
CA ALA A 29 -16.56 -3.10 17.20
C ALA A 29 -15.84 -3.70 15.99
N THR A 30 -16.57 -3.97 14.92
CA THR A 30 -16.00 -4.44 13.65
C THR A 30 -15.14 -3.35 12.99
N CYS A 31 -15.59 -2.09 12.97
CA CYS A 31 -14.78 -0.96 12.49
C CYS A 31 -13.45 -0.82 13.28
N ALA A 32 -13.49 -0.92 14.61
CA ALA A 32 -12.29 -0.83 15.44
C ALA A 32 -11.29 -1.97 15.16
N LYS A 33 -11.77 -3.22 15.01
CA LYS A 33 -10.92 -4.37 14.68
C LYS A 33 -10.27 -4.26 13.30
N LEU A 34 -11.03 -3.77 12.32
CA LEU A 34 -10.50 -3.54 10.98
C LEU A 34 -9.45 -2.43 10.99
N ALA A 35 -9.71 -1.30 11.66
CA ALA A 35 -8.72 -0.22 11.80
C ALA A 35 -7.38 -0.73 12.34
N ASP A 36 -7.42 -1.47 13.45
CA ASP A 36 -6.24 -2.06 14.10
C ASP A 36 -5.49 -3.07 13.19
N THR A 37 -6.24 -3.84 12.40
CA THR A 37 -5.66 -4.77 11.41
C THR A 37 -4.95 -4.03 10.28
N PHE A 38 -5.58 -2.98 9.74
CA PHE A 38 -5.00 -2.13 8.70
C PHE A 38 -3.78 -1.36 9.20
N ASP A 39 -3.81 -0.85 10.43
CA ASP A 39 -2.67 -0.15 11.05
C ASP A 39 -1.44 -1.07 11.20
N ARG A 40 -1.65 -2.31 11.64
CA ARG A 40 -0.56 -3.31 11.68
C ARG A 40 -0.01 -3.65 10.30
N ALA A 41 -0.88 -3.86 9.31
CA ALA A 41 -0.45 -4.13 7.94
C ALA A 41 0.34 -2.95 7.35
N ASN A 42 -0.10 -1.72 7.62
CA ASN A 42 0.56 -0.48 7.20
C ASN A 42 1.94 -0.30 7.83
N ALA A 43 2.09 -0.63 9.12
CA ALA A 43 3.39 -0.55 9.78
C ALA A 43 4.42 -1.45 9.08
N SER A 44 4.02 -2.66 8.67
CA SER A 44 4.88 -3.58 7.93
C SER A 44 5.22 -3.06 6.53
N ASN A 45 4.22 -2.57 5.79
CA ASN A 45 4.38 -2.05 4.43
C ASN A 45 5.27 -0.79 4.41
N ARG A 46 5.14 0.09 5.40
CA ARG A 46 5.96 1.30 5.53
C ARG A 46 7.45 0.96 5.61
N VAL A 47 7.82 -0.01 6.44
CA VAL A 47 9.21 -0.45 6.59
C VAL A 47 9.74 -1.01 5.26
N PHE A 48 8.95 -1.82 4.56
CA PHE A 48 9.33 -2.38 3.26
C PHE A 48 9.54 -1.29 2.19
N PHE A 49 8.63 -0.31 2.10
CA PHE A 49 8.74 0.76 1.12
C PHE A 49 9.89 1.73 1.42
N GLU A 50 10.13 2.05 2.69
CA GLU A 50 11.30 2.84 3.08
C GLU A 50 12.61 2.13 2.76
N GLN A 51 12.68 0.80 2.88
CA GLN A 51 13.86 0.02 2.50
C GLN A 51 14.06 -0.01 0.98
N LEU A 52 12.97 -0.16 0.21
CA LEU A 52 13.01 -0.09 -1.24
C LEU A 52 13.60 1.25 -1.69
N ASP A 53 13.09 2.36 -1.18
CA ASP A 53 13.59 3.70 -1.52
C ASP A 53 15.10 3.84 -1.23
N LYS A 54 15.52 3.45 -0.02
CA LYS A 54 16.91 3.56 0.44
C LYS A 54 17.90 2.62 -0.24
N THR A 55 17.44 1.59 -0.96
CA THR A 55 18.34 0.60 -1.58
C THR A 55 19.14 1.24 -2.74
N PRO A 56 20.46 1.43 -2.63
CA PRO A 56 21.21 2.16 -3.63
C PRO A 56 21.50 1.27 -4.85
N LEU A 57 20.80 1.52 -5.96
CA LEU A 57 21.07 0.88 -7.26
C LEU A 57 22.03 1.72 -8.14
N MET A 58 22.28 2.98 -7.79
CA MET A 58 23.22 3.86 -8.49
C MET A 58 24.67 3.34 -8.53
N PRO A 59 25.23 2.75 -7.45
CA PRO A 59 26.58 2.18 -7.49
C PRO A 59 26.72 0.99 -8.44
N LEU A 60 25.64 0.25 -8.68
CA LEU A 60 25.61 -0.84 -9.66
C LEU A 60 25.67 -0.28 -11.10
N ARG A 61 24.88 0.76 -11.39
CA ARG A 61 24.89 1.43 -12.70
C ARG A 61 26.27 1.98 -13.06
N GLN A 62 26.97 2.62 -12.12
CA GLN A 62 28.29 3.21 -12.37
C GLN A 62 29.39 2.17 -12.68
N ARG A 63 29.15 0.90 -12.36
CA ARG A 63 30.10 -0.20 -12.54
C ARG A 63 29.82 -1.06 -13.77
N MET A 64 28.71 -0.82 -14.47
CA MET A 64 28.24 -1.62 -15.60
C MET A 64 28.45 -0.89 -16.93
N THR A 65 28.87 -1.61 -17.98
CA THR A 65 29.08 -1.08 -19.34
C THR A 65 28.38 -1.96 -20.37
N GLY A 66 28.08 -1.42 -21.55
CA GLY A 66 27.38 -2.16 -22.60
C GLY A 66 25.99 -2.64 -22.19
N GLN A 67 25.66 -3.90 -22.50
CA GLN A 67 24.34 -4.50 -22.24
C GLN A 67 23.95 -4.49 -20.76
N ASP A 68 24.94 -4.57 -19.86
CA ASP A 68 24.74 -4.52 -18.41
C ASP A 68 24.23 -3.16 -17.92
N ALA A 69 24.69 -2.06 -18.55
CA ALA A 69 24.22 -0.71 -18.21
C ALA A 69 22.75 -0.52 -18.59
N GLU A 70 22.30 -1.12 -19.69
CA GLU A 70 20.90 -1.06 -20.13
C GLU A 70 19.97 -1.80 -19.17
N VAL A 71 20.39 -3.00 -18.72
CA VAL A 71 19.67 -3.78 -17.70
C VAL A 71 19.60 -3.02 -16.37
N ALA A 72 20.69 -2.38 -15.95
CA ALA A 72 20.72 -1.56 -14.73
C ALA A 72 19.78 -0.36 -14.81
N ASN A 73 19.70 0.31 -15.96
CA ASN A 73 18.78 1.42 -16.17
C ASN A 73 17.31 0.98 -16.14
N ARG A 74 16.98 -0.17 -16.74
CA ARG A 74 15.63 -0.75 -16.67
C ARG A 74 15.24 -1.13 -15.24
N ALA A 75 16.18 -1.72 -14.49
CA ALA A 75 15.96 -2.05 -13.08
C ALA A 75 15.73 -0.79 -12.22
N LEU A 76 16.47 0.29 -12.47
CA LEU A 76 16.26 1.59 -11.83
C LEU A 76 14.89 2.19 -12.15
N ALA A 77 14.47 2.15 -13.41
CA ALA A 77 13.16 2.64 -13.82
C ALA A 77 12.01 1.86 -13.16
N LEU A 78 12.10 0.52 -13.16
CA LEU A 78 11.15 -0.35 -12.46
C LEU A 78 11.10 -0.09 -10.96
N LYS A 79 12.27 0.15 -10.33
CA LYS A 79 12.32 0.54 -8.92
C LYS A 79 11.57 1.85 -8.69
N GLY A 80 11.78 2.85 -9.54
CA GLY A 80 11.06 4.13 -9.47
C GLY A 80 9.55 3.95 -9.53
N GLU A 81 9.06 3.22 -10.55
CA GLU A 81 7.63 2.91 -10.69
C GLU A 81 7.06 2.16 -9.48
N LEU A 82 7.82 1.20 -8.93
CA LEU A 82 7.41 0.43 -7.77
C LEU A 82 7.30 1.32 -6.52
N VAL A 83 8.27 2.22 -6.30
CA VAL A 83 8.26 3.19 -5.18
C VAL A 83 7.08 4.16 -5.30
N GLU A 84 6.77 4.65 -6.50
CA GLU A 84 5.61 5.53 -6.70
C GLU A 84 4.29 4.82 -6.44
N LYS A 85 4.09 3.61 -6.99
CA LYS A 85 2.88 2.81 -6.77
C LYS A 85 2.73 2.43 -5.30
N ALA A 86 3.82 2.07 -4.64
CA ALA A 86 3.89 1.82 -3.22
C ALA A 86 3.44 3.03 -2.38
N GLY A 87 3.95 4.23 -2.70
CA GLY A 87 3.56 5.46 -2.01
C GLY A 87 2.09 5.81 -2.20
N ALA A 88 1.54 5.60 -3.40
CA ALA A 88 0.11 5.77 -3.66
C ALA A 88 -0.76 4.78 -2.86
N PHE A 89 -0.34 3.51 -2.81
CA PHE A 89 -1.00 2.47 -2.03
C PHE A 89 -0.99 2.80 -0.53
N GLN A 90 0.16 3.21 0.01
CA GLN A 90 0.29 3.60 1.41
C GLN A 90 -0.68 4.71 1.81
N ARG A 91 -0.83 5.76 0.99
CA ARG A 91 -1.77 6.87 1.25
C ARG A 91 -3.23 6.42 1.26
N ALA A 92 -3.63 5.53 0.34
CA ALA A 92 -4.98 5.00 0.30
C ALA A 92 -5.31 4.16 1.55
N PHE A 93 -4.33 3.40 2.05
CA PHE A 93 -4.47 2.63 3.28
C PHE A 93 -4.56 3.51 4.54
N GLU A 94 -3.82 4.61 4.58
CA GLU A 94 -3.89 5.58 5.69
C GLU A 94 -5.25 6.27 5.74
N ASP A 95 -5.79 6.68 4.58
CA ASP A 95 -7.15 7.24 4.47
C ASP A 95 -8.22 6.24 4.95
N LEU A 96 -8.15 4.99 4.49
CA LEU A 96 -9.09 3.94 4.91
C LEU A 96 -8.99 3.64 6.41
N SER A 97 -7.78 3.60 6.98
CA SER A 97 -7.58 3.43 8.42
C SER A 97 -8.22 4.57 9.21
N ALA A 98 -8.05 5.83 8.78
CA ALA A 98 -8.66 6.98 9.43
C ALA A 98 -10.20 6.88 9.44
N ARG A 99 -10.77 6.52 8.29
CA ARG A 99 -12.22 6.32 8.13
C ARG A 99 -12.78 5.19 9.02
N LEU A 100 -12.06 4.07 9.13
CA LEU A 100 -12.42 2.97 10.03
C LEU A 100 -12.31 3.36 11.51
N ARG A 101 -11.31 4.17 11.89
CA ARG A 101 -11.18 4.72 13.25
C ARG A 101 -12.34 5.64 13.59
N ASP A 102 -12.76 6.50 12.67
CA ASP A 102 -13.89 7.40 12.90
C ASP A 102 -15.22 6.62 13.01
N CYS A 103 -15.44 5.62 12.15
CA CYS A 103 -16.56 4.69 12.31
C CYS A 103 -16.55 3.98 13.67
N GLY A 104 -15.37 3.53 14.12
CA GLY A 104 -15.20 2.88 15.42
C GLY A 104 -15.37 3.82 16.63
N ARG A 105 -15.48 5.14 16.43
CA ARG A 105 -15.70 6.14 17.49
C ARG A 105 -17.14 6.62 17.57
N GLN A 106 -17.85 6.65 16.45
CA GLN A 106 -19.28 7.01 16.34
C GLN A 106 -20.18 5.92 16.95
#